data_AF-A0A378XHH6-F1
#
_entry.id   AF-A0A378XHH6-F1
#
_cell.length_a   1.000
_cell.length_b   1.000
_cell.length_c   1.000
_cell.angle_alpha   90.00
_cell.angle_beta   90.00
_cell.angle_gamma   90.00
#
_symmetry.space_group_name_H-M   'P 1'
#
loop_
_entity.id
_entity.type
_entity.pdbx_description
1 polymer ?
#
loop_
_entity_poly.entity_id
_entity_poly.type
_entity_poly.pdbx_seq_one_letter_code
_entity_poly.pdbx_strand_id
1 'polypeptide(L)'
;MSSTGQQGPKTPGQMLKIGSSVVIVPIIVLIFLIKMNLGSGGVDRASMAPEMVLSRIAPVALYNTGAPLPEPQRAVALTGEQVYNRLCMTCHDSGLNDSPIKGNAEQWAPRIAQGADVLFKHSLEGFNAMPAKGGDASLSDEEVKNAVVFMVNASGGNISVGESGGDAAESAEEAPAEVAPAAAEEAPAEEATQAEEPAPAAEESDAPAESEAPETKPADDTPEASETTEEAPLNQQVPTQESV
;
A
#
# COMPACT_ATOMS: atom_id res chain seq x y z
N MET A 1 -17.62 -47.45 -24.48
CA MET A 1 -19.08 -47.45 -24.26
C MET A 1 -19.33 -46.65 -23.00
N SER A 2 -19.89 -45.44 -23.11
CA SER A 2 -20.14 -44.56 -21.95
C SER A 2 -21.56 -44.02 -22.06
N SER A 3 -22.30 -44.02 -20.94
CA SER A 3 -23.75 -43.81 -20.96
C SER A 3 -24.11 -42.33 -20.96
N THR A 4 -24.61 -41.83 -22.10
CA THR A 4 -25.31 -40.53 -22.16
C THR A 4 -26.65 -40.65 -21.44
N GLY A 5 -26.64 -40.44 -20.13
CA GLY A 5 -27.82 -40.54 -19.28
C GLY A 5 -28.87 -39.49 -19.63
N GLN A 6 -29.85 -39.85 -20.47
CA GLN A 6 -31.02 -39.01 -20.73
C GLN A 6 -31.79 -38.79 -19.43
N GLN A 7 -31.68 -37.58 -18.88
CA GLN A 7 -32.55 -37.14 -17.79
C GLN A 7 -33.96 -36.98 -18.34
N GLY A 8 -34.91 -37.80 -17.86
CA GLY A 8 -36.31 -37.71 -18.25
C GLY A 8 -36.93 -36.33 -17.99
N PRO A 9 -38.08 -36.02 -18.62
CA PRO A 9 -38.71 -34.71 -18.53
C PRO A 9 -38.98 -34.32 -17.06
N LYS A 10 -38.28 -33.29 -16.58
CA LYS A 10 -38.38 -32.79 -15.21
C LYS A 10 -39.81 -32.34 -14.93
N THR A 11 -40.40 -32.83 -13.85
CA THR A 11 -41.79 -32.51 -13.50
C THR A 11 -41.96 -31.01 -13.19
N PRO A 12 -43.16 -30.41 -13.37
CA PRO A 12 -43.36 -28.97 -13.11
C PRO A 12 -42.94 -28.54 -11.69
N GLY A 13 -43.24 -29.37 -10.68
CA GLY A 13 -42.81 -29.13 -9.30
C GLY A 13 -41.31 -29.29 -9.05
N GLN A 14 -40.59 -30.00 -9.93
CA GLN A 14 -39.13 -30.12 -9.89
C GLN A 14 -38.45 -28.89 -10.52
N MET A 15 -39.00 -28.35 -11.61
CA MET A 15 -38.52 -27.09 -12.19
C MET A 15 -38.68 -25.91 -11.20
N LEU A 16 -39.83 -25.83 -10.51
CA LEU A 16 -40.04 -24.80 -9.47
C LEU A 16 -39.00 -24.91 -8.33
N LYS A 17 -38.66 -26.13 -7.90
CA LYS A 17 -37.62 -26.36 -6.88
C LYS A 17 -36.22 -26.00 -7.36
N ILE A 18 -35.87 -26.31 -8.61
CA ILE A 18 -34.57 -25.97 -9.19
C ILE A 18 -34.42 -24.44 -9.34
N GLY A 19 -35.40 -23.76 -9.95
CA GLY A 19 -35.38 -22.30 -10.09
C GLY A 19 -35.40 -21.58 -8.74
N SER A 20 -36.19 -22.07 -7.78
CA SER A 20 -36.20 -21.56 -6.41
C SER A 20 -34.85 -21.77 -5.70
N SER A 21 -34.19 -22.92 -5.88
CA SER A 21 -32.86 -23.18 -5.34
C SER A 21 -31.81 -22.21 -5.89
N VAL A 22 -31.84 -21.91 -7.20
CA VAL A 22 -30.91 -20.96 -7.86
C VAL A 22 -31.05 -19.53 -7.32
N VAL A 23 -32.19 -19.15 -6.73
CA VAL A 23 -32.37 -17.83 -6.09
C VAL A 23 -32.16 -17.90 -4.57
N ILE A 24 -32.66 -18.94 -3.91
CA ILE A 24 -32.60 -19.08 -2.44
C ILE A 24 -31.19 -19.42 -1.97
N VAL A 25 -30.43 -20.28 -2.67
CA VAL A 25 -29.05 -20.64 -2.27
C VAL A 25 -28.13 -19.41 -2.24
N PRO A 26 -28.00 -18.58 -3.30
CA PRO A 26 -27.15 -17.39 -3.22
C PRO A 26 -27.67 -16.35 -2.21
N ILE A 27 -28.98 -16.24 -1.96
CA ILE A 27 -29.51 -15.38 -0.89
C ILE A 27 -29.13 -15.92 0.49
N ILE A 28 -29.22 -17.22 0.73
CA ILE A 28 -28.79 -17.86 1.99
C ILE A 28 -27.27 -17.73 2.17
N VAL A 29 -26.48 -17.93 1.11
CA VAL A 29 -25.02 -17.74 1.14
C VAL A 29 -24.67 -16.28 1.41
N LEU A 30 -25.35 -15.32 0.79
CA LEU A 30 -25.15 -13.89 1.06
C LEU A 30 -25.52 -13.53 2.50
N ILE A 31 -26.65 -14.03 3.02
CA ILE A 31 -27.05 -13.83 4.43
C ILE A 31 -26.05 -14.51 5.39
N PHE A 32 -25.51 -15.67 5.03
CA PHE A 32 -24.48 -16.37 5.80
C PHE A 32 -23.16 -15.60 5.80
N LEU A 33 -22.67 -15.13 4.64
CA LEU A 33 -21.47 -14.30 4.53
C LEU A 33 -21.62 -12.99 5.30
N ILE A 34 -22.78 -12.32 5.20
CA ILE A 34 -23.12 -11.15 6.02
C ILE A 34 -23.10 -11.52 7.52
N LYS A 35 -23.66 -12.67 7.92
CA LYS A 35 -23.63 -13.12 9.33
C LYS A 35 -22.27 -13.63 9.80
N MET A 36 -21.38 -14.01 8.91
CA MET A 36 -20.00 -14.44 9.21
C MET A 36 -19.05 -13.23 9.31
N ASN A 37 -19.29 -12.18 8.50
CA ASN A 37 -18.46 -10.98 8.46
C ASN A 37 -18.94 -9.89 9.44
N LEU A 38 -20.25 -9.63 9.52
CA LEU A 38 -20.87 -8.72 10.50
C LEU A 38 -21.31 -9.43 11.80
N GLY A 39 -21.13 -10.76 11.91
CA GLY A 39 -21.39 -11.49 13.15
C GLY A 39 -20.44 -11.10 14.28
N SER A 40 -19.23 -10.68 13.93
CA SER A 40 -18.19 -10.16 14.84
C SER A 40 -18.38 -8.68 15.20
N GLY A 41 -19.34 -7.99 14.57
CA GLY A 41 -19.53 -6.56 14.67
C GLY A 41 -20.85 -6.16 14.00
N GLY A 42 -21.95 -6.28 14.75
CA GLY A 42 -23.25 -5.79 14.28
C GLY A 42 -23.23 -4.27 14.15
N VAL A 43 -24.11 -3.70 13.32
CA VAL A 43 -24.30 -2.25 13.27
C VAL A 43 -24.72 -1.71 14.65
N ASP A 44 -23.78 -1.10 15.35
CA ASP A 44 -23.92 -0.77 16.76
C ASP A 44 -25.11 0.14 17.01
N ARG A 45 -26.18 -0.42 17.60
CA ARG A 45 -27.35 0.37 18.01
C ARG A 45 -26.97 1.44 19.04
N ALA A 46 -25.89 1.22 19.79
CA ALA A 46 -25.27 2.23 20.65
C ALA A 46 -24.74 3.43 19.84
N SER A 47 -24.11 3.22 18.69
CA SER A 47 -23.62 4.32 17.83
C SER A 47 -24.74 5.21 17.26
N MET A 48 -25.99 4.70 17.28
CA MET A 48 -27.23 5.38 16.90
C MET A 48 -28.08 5.83 18.13
N ALA A 49 -27.58 5.65 19.35
CA ALA A 49 -28.28 6.09 20.56
C ALA A 49 -28.29 7.64 20.64
N PRO A 50 -29.36 8.25 21.19
CA PRO A 50 -29.42 9.72 21.31
C PRO A 50 -28.33 10.29 22.22
N GLU A 51 -27.77 9.49 23.14
CA GLU A 51 -26.65 9.87 24.00
C GLU A 51 -25.31 9.96 23.22
N MET A 52 -25.04 9.02 22.31
CA MET A 52 -23.94 9.14 21.32
C MET A 52 -24.16 10.26 20.30
N VAL A 53 -25.41 10.69 20.05
CA VAL A 53 -25.69 11.92 19.28
C VAL A 53 -25.39 13.17 20.13
N LEU A 54 -25.81 13.20 21.40
CA LEU A 54 -25.50 14.30 22.33
C LEU A 54 -23.99 14.49 22.52
N SER A 55 -23.22 13.41 22.62
CA SER A 55 -21.75 13.45 22.66
C SER A 55 -21.15 14.11 21.40
N ARG A 56 -21.70 13.83 20.21
CA ARG A 56 -21.24 14.40 18.93
C ARG A 56 -21.67 15.85 18.69
N ILE A 57 -22.73 16.32 19.35
CA ILE A 57 -23.15 17.74 19.32
C ILE A 57 -22.70 18.53 20.57
N ALA A 58 -21.90 17.92 21.43
CA ALA A 58 -21.27 18.63 22.54
C ALA A 58 -20.36 19.75 22.00
N PRO A 59 -20.30 20.92 22.65
CA PRO A 59 -19.52 22.05 22.15
C PRO A 59 -18.01 21.71 22.19
N VAL A 60 -17.41 21.58 21.00
CA VAL A 60 -15.98 21.28 20.81
C VAL A 60 -15.00 22.36 21.32
N ALA A 61 -15.52 23.46 21.88
CA ALA A 61 -14.74 24.56 22.41
C ALA A 61 -15.28 25.04 23.76
N LEU A 62 -14.65 24.60 24.85
CA LEU A 62 -14.65 25.33 26.12
C LEU A 62 -13.69 26.49 26.00
N TYR A 63 -14.21 27.70 25.77
CA TYR A 63 -13.38 28.91 25.65
C TYR A 63 -12.87 29.34 27.03
N ASN A 64 -11.55 29.30 27.21
CA ASN A 64 -10.92 29.70 28.47
C ASN A 64 -10.76 31.23 28.50
N THR A 65 -11.43 31.89 29.45
CA THR A 65 -11.47 33.36 29.56
C THR A 65 -10.41 33.97 30.48
N GLY A 66 -9.50 33.18 31.07
CA GLY A 66 -8.56 33.73 32.05
C GLY A 66 -7.31 32.91 32.41
N ALA A 67 -7.20 31.64 32.04
CA ALA A 67 -5.94 30.90 32.15
C ALA A 67 -5.21 30.87 30.79
N PRO A 68 -3.86 30.88 30.77
CA PRO A 68 -3.10 30.63 29.55
C PRO A 68 -3.54 29.32 28.91
N LEU A 69 -3.65 29.30 27.58
CA LEU A 69 -3.70 28.03 26.86
C LEU A 69 -2.41 27.25 27.18
N PRO A 70 -2.46 25.92 27.35
CA PRO A 70 -1.24 25.14 27.34
C PRO A 70 -0.53 25.41 26.01
N GLU A 71 0.79 25.65 26.04
CA GLU A 71 1.55 25.82 24.81
C GLU A 71 1.27 24.61 23.90
N PRO A 72 1.02 24.84 22.59
CA PRO A 72 0.66 23.75 21.69
C PRO A 72 1.79 22.74 21.71
N GLN A 73 1.55 21.58 22.32
CA GLN A 73 2.54 20.52 22.34
C GLN A 73 2.79 20.16 20.89
N ARG A 74 3.98 20.50 20.38
CA ARG A 74 4.40 20.13 19.03
C ARG A 74 4.22 18.63 18.94
N ALA A 75 3.33 18.18 18.07
CA ALA A 75 3.12 16.77 17.82
C ALA A 75 4.50 16.15 17.56
N VAL A 76 4.86 15.13 18.34
CA VAL A 76 6.19 14.52 18.24
C VAL A 76 6.30 13.96 16.82
N ALA A 77 7.26 14.48 16.05
CA ALA A 77 7.46 14.08 14.67
C ALA A 77 7.64 12.56 14.61
N LEU A 78 6.92 11.92 13.69
CA LEU A 78 6.94 10.48 13.53
C LEU A 78 8.35 9.98 13.20
N THR A 79 8.70 8.84 13.79
CA THR A 79 9.97 8.18 13.46
C THR A 79 9.93 7.64 12.04
N GLY A 80 11.09 7.47 11.41
CA GLY A 80 11.17 6.98 10.04
C GLY A 80 10.52 5.61 9.84
N GLU A 81 10.62 4.76 10.87
CA GLU A 81 9.92 3.46 10.92
C GLU A 81 8.38 3.62 10.99
N GLN A 82 7.87 4.55 11.79
CA GLN A 82 6.42 4.81 11.89
C GLN A 82 5.84 5.35 10.58
N VAL A 83 6.60 6.15 9.83
CA VAL A 83 6.20 6.64 8.50
C VAL A 83 6.30 5.53 7.45
N TYR A 84 7.39 4.75 7.47
CA TYR A 84 7.56 3.58 6.59
C TYR A 84 6.43 2.57 6.76
N ASN A 85 6.18 2.12 7.99
CA ASN A 85 5.17 1.11 8.32
C ASN A 85 3.72 1.59 8.08
N ARG A 86 3.50 2.91 7.96
CA ARG A 86 2.17 3.47 7.65
C ARG A 86 1.93 3.64 6.15
N LEU A 87 2.96 4.03 5.40
CA LEU A 87 2.81 4.56 4.05
C LEU A 87 3.81 3.93 3.08
N CYS A 88 5.12 4.11 3.32
CA CYS A 88 6.16 3.78 2.33
C CYS A 88 6.26 2.27 2.05
N MET A 89 5.98 1.42 3.04
CA MET A 89 6.07 -0.04 2.89
C MET A 89 5.17 -0.59 1.77
N THR A 90 4.04 0.08 1.50
CA THR A 90 3.09 -0.27 0.42
C THR A 90 3.77 -0.48 -0.93
N CYS A 91 4.86 0.26 -1.19
CA CYS A 91 5.69 0.08 -2.38
C CYS A 91 7.10 -0.44 -2.07
N HIS A 92 7.72 0.00 -0.98
CA HIS A 92 9.13 -0.28 -0.66
C HIS A 92 9.40 -1.59 0.09
N ASP A 93 8.36 -2.37 0.44
CA ASP A 93 8.53 -3.68 1.07
C ASP A 93 8.65 -4.80 0.00
N SER A 94 7.82 -4.73 -1.04
CA SER A 94 7.74 -5.71 -2.13
C SER A 94 8.31 -5.24 -3.47
N GLY A 95 8.57 -3.93 -3.63
CA GLY A 95 9.08 -3.34 -4.87
C GLY A 95 8.02 -2.97 -5.90
N LEU A 96 6.79 -2.67 -5.46
CA LEU A 96 5.67 -2.28 -6.33
C LEU A 96 6.07 -1.09 -7.23
N ASN A 97 5.74 -1.18 -8.53
CA ASN A 97 6.09 -0.19 -9.56
C ASN A 97 7.61 0.09 -9.63
N ASP A 98 8.44 -0.96 -9.60
CA ASP A 98 9.91 -0.92 -9.64
C ASP A 98 10.55 -0.08 -8.52
N SER A 99 9.84 0.02 -7.40
CA SER A 99 10.29 0.74 -6.21
C SER A 99 11.47 0.02 -5.53
N PRO A 100 12.50 0.74 -5.04
CA PRO A 100 13.64 0.11 -4.36
C PRO A 100 13.22 -0.52 -3.03
N ILE A 101 13.42 -1.83 -2.91
CA ILE A 101 13.07 -2.65 -1.74
C ILE A 101 13.97 -2.28 -0.56
N LYS A 102 13.38 -1.93 0.58
CA LYS A 102 14.11 -1.66 1.83
C LYS A 102 14.90 -2.91 2.24
N GLY A 103 16.21 -2.75 2.48
CA GLY A 103 17.13 -3.83 2.80
C GLY A 103 17.88 -4.39 1.58
N ASN A 104 17.46 -4.08 0.35
CA ASN A 104 18.17 -4.52 -0.85
C ASN A 104 19.36 -3.58 -1.16
N ALA A 105 20.52 -3.89 -0.59
CA ALA A 105 21.73 -3.08 -0.77
C ALA A 105 22.15 -2.90 -2.24
N GLU A 106 21.88 -3.85 -3.13
CA GLU A 106 22.21 -3.74 -4.56
C GLU A 106 21.34 -2.68 -5.26
N GLN A 107 20.04 -2.64 -4.94
CA GLN A 107 19.11 -1.61 -5.44
C GLN A 107 19.40 -0.23 -4.82
N TRP A 108 19.87 -0.18 -3.58
CA TRP A 108 20.10 1.08 -2.86
C TRP A 108 21.50 1.68 -3.08
N ALA A 109 22.54 0.90 -3.35
CA ALA A 109 23.89 1.43 -3.62
C ALA A 109 23.95 2.56 -4.68
N PRO A 110 23.37 2.44 -5.90
CA PRO A 110 23.38 3.51 -6.90
C PRO A 110 22.43 4.68 -6.57
N ARG A 111 21.63 4.56 -5.50
CA ARG A 111 20.76 5.63 -4.97
C ARG A 111 21.49 6.38 -3.86
N ILE A 112 22.14 5.67 -2.95
CA ILE A 112 23.01 6.21 -1.88
C ILE A 112 24.16 7.03 -2.48
N ALA A 113 24.75 6.57 -3.59
CA ALA A 113 25.79 7.27 -4.33
C ALA A 113 25.37 8.64 -4.91
N GLN A 114 24.08 9.01 -4.89
CA GLN A 114 23.59 10.33 -5.30
C GLN A 114 23.61 11.36 -4.15
N GLY A 115 23.91 10.93 -2.92
CA GLY A 115 23.92 11.78 -1.73
C GLY A 115 22.53 11.95 -1.09
N ALA A 116 22.52 12.28 0.20
CA ALA A 116 21.28 12.33 0.99
C ALA A 116 20.32 13.44 0.51
N ASP A 117 20.83 14.62 0.10
CA ASP A 117 19.99 15.72 -0.43
C ASP A 117 19.15 15.31 -1.64
N VAL A 118 19.71 14.52 -2.55
CA VAL A 118 18.98 14.03 -3.74
C VAL A 118 17.86 13.07 -3.33
N LEU A 119 18.14 12.16 -2.39
CA LEU A 119 17.14 11.23 -1.87
C LEU A 119 16.03 11.93 -1.08
N PHE A 120 16.38 12.92 -0.26
CA PHE A 120 15.42 13.76 0.45
C PHE A 120 14.57 14.56 -0.54
N LYS A 121 15.18 15.20 -1.54
CA LYS A 121 14.47 15.98 -2.57
C LYS A 121 13.47 15.12 -3.34
N HIS A 122 13.91 14.00 -3.90
CA HIS A 122 13.05 13.07 -4.64
C HIS A 122 11.89 12.53 -3.79
N SER A 123 12.09 12.35 -2.48
CA SER A 123 11.04 11.87 -1.57
C SER A 123 10.04 12.95 -1.15
N LEU A 124 10.47 14.22 -1.12
CA LEU A 124 9.60 15.36 -0.81
C LEU A 124 8.82 15.83 -2.04
N GLU A 125 9.48 16.02 -3.18
CA GLU A 125 8.91 16.53 -4.43
C GLU A 125 8.22 15.45 -5.27
N GLY A 126 8.59 14.18 -5.08
CA GLY A 126 8.18 13.05 -5.92
C GLY A 126 9.20 12.78 -7.04
N PHE A 127 9.26 11.52 -7.50
CA PHE A 127 10.20 11.08 -8.53
C PHE A 127 9.71 9.82 -9.25
N ASN A 128 9.67 9.84 -10.58
CA ASN A 128 9.11 8.76 -11.41
C ASN A 128 7.70 8.34 -10.93
N ALA A 129 7.53 7.10 -10.49
CA ALA A 129 6.26 6.57 -9.97
C ALA A 129 6.04 6.85 -8.46
N MET A 130 7.01 7.44 -7.76
CA MET A 130 6.87 7.82 -6.35
C MET A 130 6.21 9.21 -6.23
N PRO A 131 5.02 9.32 -5.65
CA PRO A 131 4.37 10.62 -5.43
C PRO A 131 5.07 11.44 -4.34
N ALA A 132 4.92 12.76 -4.41
CA ALA A 132 5.41 13.71 -3.40
C ALA A 132 4.99 13.29 -1.98
N LYS A 133 5.96 13.30 -1.05
CA LYS A 133 5.79 12.82 0.35
C LYS A 133 5.23 11.40 0.48
N GLY A 134 5.47 10.53 -0.50
CA GLY A 134 4.88 9.19 -0.56
C GLY A 134 3.36 9.17 -0.74
N GLY A 135 2.75 10.30 -1.10
CA GLY A 135 1.30 10.45 -1.31
C GLY A 135 0.54 11.10 -0.16
N ASP A 136 1.17 11.33 1.00
CA ASP A 136 0.54 11.98 2.15
C ASP A 136 1.08 13.41 2.35
N ALA A 137 0.29 14.39 1.89
CA ALA A 137 0.61 15.80 2.03
C ALA A 137 0.51 16.33 3.48
N SER A 138 0.00 15.53 4.43
CA SER A 138 -0.06 15.91 5.85
C SER A 138 1.24 15.66 6.61
N LEU A 139 2.13 14.81 6.08
CA LEU A 139 3.46 14.58 6.65
C LEU A 139 4.32 15.85 6.59
N SER A 140 5.03 16.16 7.68
CA SER A 140 6.07 17.19 7.67
C SER A 140 7.30 16.72 6.89
N ASP A 141 8.12 17.68 6.45
CA ASP A 141 9.34 17.40 5.71
C ASP A 141 10.36 16.62 6.56
N GLU A 142 10.34 16.82 7.88
CA GLU A 142 11.15 16.07 8.86
C GLU A 142 10.76 14.59 8.88
N GLU A 143 9.45 14.28 8.90
CA GLU A 143 8.93 12.91 8.92
C GLU A 143 9.25 12.13 7.65
N VAL A 144 9.19 12.80 6.48
CA VAL A 144 9.61 12.21 5.20
C VAL A 144 11.13 11.97 5.20
N LYS A 145 11.95 12.92 5.66
CA LYS A 145 13.41 12.73 5.78
C LYS A 145 13.76 11.61 6.75
N ASN A 146 13.06 11.50 7.88
CA ASN A 146 13.20 10.40 8.83
C ASN A 146 12.93 9.04 8.16
N ALA A 147 11.89 8.94 7.32
CA ALA A 147 11.57 7.73 6.57
C ALA A 147 12.69 7.34 5.59
N VAL A 148 13.23 8.32 4.85
CA VAL A 148 14.38 8.11 3.95
C VAL A 148 15.61 7.64 4.72
N VAL A 149 15.93 8.26 5.87
CA VAL A 149 17.02 7.82 6.77
C VAL A 149 16.84 6.37 7.20
N PHE A 150 15.64 6.00 7.67
CA PHE A 150 15.33 4.62 8.08
C PHE A 150 15.50 3.63 6.93
N MET A 151 15.00 3.95 5.74
CA MET A 151 15.08 3.07 4.57
C MET A 151 16.51 2.92 4.03
N VAL A 152 17.27 4.02 3.95
CA VAL A 152 18.67 4.01 3.50
C VAL A 152 19.55 3.24 4.49
N ASN A 153 19.40 3.48 5.79
CA ASN A 153 20.24 2.85 6.80
C ASN A 153 19.91 1.35 6.98
N ALA A 154 18.64 0.96 6.79
CA ALA A 154 18.25 -0.45 6.66
C ALA A 154 18.82 -1.13 5.40
N SER A 155 19.25 -0.36 4.40
CA SER A 155 19.73 -0.85 3.09
C SER A 155 21.24 -0.69 2.88
N GLY A 156 22.02 -0.54 3.96
CA GLY A 156 23.49 -0.48 3.93
C GLY A 156 24.09 0.92 3.73
N GLY A 157 23.27 1.97 3.64
CA GLY A 157 23.74 3.35 3.74
C GLY A 157 23.94 3.79 5.20
N ASN A 158 24.50 4.98 5.40
CA ASN A 158 24.57 5.65 6.70
C ASN A 158 24.35 7.15 6.49
N ILE A 159 23.11 7.61 6.68
CA ILE A 159 22.73 9.04 6.57
C ILE A 159 21.93 9.48 7.80
N SER A 160 21.86 10.80 8.02
CA SER A 160 21.11 11.42 9.12
C SER A 160 20.37 12.68 8.66
N VAL A 161 19.39 13.14 9.43
CA VAL A 161 18.73 14.44 9.21
C VAL A 161 19.56 15.56 9.85
N GLY A 162 20.79 15.73 9.36
CA GLY A 162 21.73 16.75 9.86
C GLY A 162 23.07 16.78 9.12
N GLU A 163 23.59 15.65 8.68
CA GLU A 163 24.92 15.51 8.05
C GLU A 163 24.88 15.50 6.51
N SER A 164 23.89 16.16 5.91
CA SER A 164 23.83 16.32 4.45
C SER A 164 24.83 17.39 4.00
N GLY A 165 26.10 16.99 3.84
CA GLY A 165 27.20 17.91 3.59
C GLY A 165 28.55 17.24 3.33
N GLY A 166 28.73 16.69 2.13
CA GLY A 166 30.04 16.57 1.48
C GLY A 166 30.89 15.31 1.74
N ASP A 167 30.67 14.27 0.94
CA ASP A 167 31.77 13.46 0.37
C ASP A 167 31.35 12.88 -1.00
N ALA A 168 31.14 13.77 -1.97
CA ALA A 168 30.79 13.41 -3.36
C ALA A 168 31.10 14.50 -4.41
N ALA A 169 31.52 15.70 -3.98
CA ALA A 169 31.54 16.91 -4.81
C ALA A 169 32.88 17.69 -4.77
N GLU A 170 34.01 16.99 -4.68
CA GLU A 170 35.34 17.58 -4.91
C GLU A 170 36.23 16.66 -5.78
N SER A 171 35.83 16.44 -7.04
CA SER A 171 36.70 15.92 -8.13
C SER A 171 36.08 16.11 -9.53
N ALA A 172 35.40 17.22 -9.80
CA ALA A 172 34.84 17.52 -11.14
C ALA A 172 34.53 19.03 -11.39
N GLU A 173 35.53 19.91 -11.24
CA GLU A 173 35.56 21.30 -11.76
C GLU A 173 37.03 21.78 -11.60
N GLU A 174 37.72 22.50 -12.49
CA GLU A 174 37.41 23.06 -13.81
C GLU A 174 38.71 23.08 -14.67
N ALA A 175 38.63 22.96 -16.00
CA ALA A 175 39.65 23.50 -16.93
C ALA A 175 39.04 23.67 -18.35
N PRO A 176 39.32 24.78 -19.08
CA PRO A 176 38.31 25.34 -19.99
C PRO A 176 38.56 25.14 -21.50
N ALA A 177 37.58 25.55 -22.30
CA ALA A 177 37.63 25.56 -23.76
C ALA A 177 37.85 26.98 -24.34
N GLU A 178 38.68 27.10 -25.38
CA GLU A 178 38.71 28.26 -26.30
C GLU A 178 39.08 27.79 -27.73
N VAL A 179 39.08 28.69 -28.73
CA VAL A 179 38.50 28.41 -30.07
C VAL A 179 39.44 28.36 -31.31
N ALA A 180 39.11 27.42 -32.22
CA ALA A 180 39.03 27.57 -33.70
C ALA A 180 40.34 27.79 -34.52
N PRO A 181 40.35 27.87 -35.89
CA PRO A 181 39.22 27.88 -36.86
C PRO A 181 39.37 27.09 -38.21
N ALA A 182 38.29 27.17 -39.03
CA ALA A 182 38.23 27.09 -40.51
C ALA A 182 38.35 25.71 -41.23
N ALA A 183 37.73 25.46 -42.41
CA ALA A 183 36.57 26.07 -43.12
C ALA A 183 36.19 25.22 -44.37
N ALA A 184 34.98 25.43 -44.94
CA ALA A 184 34.50 25.00 -46.27
C ALA A 184 34.30 23.48 -46.50
N GLU A 185 33.44 22.92 -47.37
CA GLU A 185 32.23 23.31 -48.17
C GLU A 185 31.61 21.96 -48.70
N GLU A 186 30.46 21.78 -49.39
CA GLU A 186 29.39 22.61 -49.99
C GLU A 186 27.97 22.07 -49.60
N ALA A 187 26.98 22.14 -50.51
CA ALA A 187 25.62 21.56 -50.47
C ALA A 187 25.32 20.91 -51.88
N PRO A 188 24.10 20.72 -52.45
CA PRO A 188 22.71 20.96 -51.98
C PRO A 188 21.65 19.86 -52.37
N ALA A 189 20.38 20.13 -52.00
CA ALA A 189 19.12 19.65 -52.63
C ALA A 189 18.76 18.14 -52.50
N GLU A 190 17.51 17.69 -52.72
CA GLU A 190 16.31 18.38 -53.26
C GLU A 190 15.01 18.03 -52.49
N GLU A 191 13.93 18.74 -52.81
CA GLU A 191 12.58 18.66 -52.22
C GLU A 191 11.68 17.63 -52.95
N ALA A 192 10.91 16.82 -52.20
CA ALA A 192 9.80 16.06 -52.75
C ALA A 192 8.71 15.82 -51.69
N THR A 193 7.50 16.35 -51.91
CA THR A 193 6.35 16.13 -51.03
C THR A 193 5.41 15.06 -51.60
N GLN A 194 4.78 14.27 -50.73
CA GLN A 194 3.36 13.92 -50.83
C GLN A 194 2.88 13.23 -49.54
N ALA A 195 1.65 13.55 -49.16
CA ALA A 195 0.89 12.79 -48.17
C ALA A 195 -0.13 11.91 -48.89
N GLU A 196 -0.57 10.84 -48.23
CA GLU A 196 -1.96 10.37 -48.28
C GLU A 196 -2.21 9.51 -47.02
N GLU A 197 -3.30 9.78 -46.29
CA GLU A 197 -3.83 8.87 -45.28
C GLU A 197 -5.07 8.19 -45.87
N PRO A 198 -5.26 6.89 -45.66
CA PRO A 198 -6.57 6.51 -45.15
C PRO A 198 -6.54 5.38 -44.11
N ALA A 199 -7.02 5.67 -42.91
CA ALA A 199 -7.85 4.74 -42.14
C ALA A 199 -9.17 4.48 -42.94
N PRO A 200 -9.92 3.36 -42.76
CA PRO A 200 -10.35 2.91 -41.43
C PRO A 200 -10.60 1.39 -41.26
N ALA A 201 -11.29 1.08 -40.16
CA ALA A 201 -11.96 -0.17 -39.78
C ALA A 201 -11.15 -1.16 -38.90
N ALA A 202 -11.89 -1.78 -37.98
CA ALA A 202 -11.43 -2.76 -37.01
C ALA A 202 -12.36 -3.98 -37.05
N GLU A 203 -11.94 -5.11 -36.47
CA GLU A 203 -12.67 -5.75 -35.37
C GLU A 203 -11.85 -6.89 -34.74
N GLU A 204 -12.42 -7.53 -33.72
CA GLU A 204 -11.80 -8.52 -32.83
C GLU A 204 -11.52 -9.88 -33.49
N SER A 205 -10.62 -10.66 -32.88
CA SER A 205 -10.74 -12.13 -32.87
C SER A 205 -10.11 -12.73 -31.61
N ASP A 206 -10.69 -13.84 -31.15
CA ASP A 206 -10.53 -14.41 -29.81
C ASP A 206 -9.38 -15.46 -29.71
N ALA A 207 -9.14 -15.95 -28.50
CA ALA A 207 -8.34 -17.12 -28.16
C ALA A 207 -9.17 -18.43 -28.42
N PRO A 208 -8.90 -19.64 -27.85
CA PRO A 208 -7.78 -20.09 -27.00
C PRO A 208 -7.19 -21.48 -27.38
N ALA A 209 -6.22 -21.97 -26.60
CA ALA A 209 -5.95 -23.40 -26.40
C ALA A 209 -5.15 -23.66 -25.09
N GLU A 210 -5.48 -24.76 -24.39
CA GLU A 210 -4.78 -25.24 -23.17
C GLU A 210 -3.83 -26.42 -23.49
N SER A 211 -2.96 -26.79 -22.53
CA SER A 211 -2.38 -28.15 -22.47
C SER A 211 -2.03 -28.58 -21.03
N GLU A 212 -2.86 -29.48 -20.51
CA GLU A 212 -2.59 -30.64 -19.63
C GLU A 212 -1.81 -30.52 -18.29
N ALA A 213 -2.30 -31.30 -17.30
CA ALA A 213 -1.68 -31.54 -15.99
C ALA A 213 -1.02 -32.94 -15.93
N PRO A 214 -0.50 -33.39 -14.77
CA PRO A 214 -1.36 -34.24 -13.91
C PRO A 214 -1.12 -34.11 -12.38
N GLU A 215 -1.92 -34.88 -11.63
CA GLU A 215 -2.03 -34.90 -10.16
C GLU A 215 -0.81 -35.46 -9.40
N THR A 216 -0.69 -35.06 -8.13
CA THR A 216 -0.38 -36.02 -7.05
C THR A 216 -1.33 -35.81 -5.87
N LYS A 217 -1.48 -36.84 -5.04
CA LYS A 217 -2.61 -37.06 -4.14
C LYS A 217 -2.24 -36.76 -2.66
N PRO A 218 -3.12 -36.13 -1.86
CA PRO A 218 -2.90 -35.96 -0.42
C PRO A 218 -3.09 -37.28 0.35
N ALA A 219 -2.39 -37.40 1.49
CA ALA A 219 -2.64 -38.42 2.51
C ALA A 219 -3.24 -37.75 3.75
N ASP A 220 -4.19 -38.45 4.38
CA ASP A 220 -4.91 -38.05 5.59
C ASP A 220 -4.24 -38.73 6.80
N ASP A 221 -4.05 -38.02 7.91
CA ASP A 221 -4.02 -38.63 9.25
C ASP A 221 -4.15 -37.58 10.37
N THR A 222 -4.99 -37.86 11.37
CA THR A 222 -5.32 -37.06 12.57
C THR A 222 -6.34 -37.86 13.41
N PRO A 223 -6.36 -37.81 14.77
CA PRO A 223 -5.46 -37.16 15.73
C PRO A 223 -4.79 -38.17 16.70
N GLU A 224 -4.00 -37.67 17.66
CA GLU A 224 -4.22 -38.06 19.06
C GLU A 224 -3.91 -36.89 20.01
N ALA A 225 -4.48 -36.89 21.21
CA ALA A 225 -4.37 -35.82 22.20
C ALA A 225 -3.58 -36.27 23.44
N SER A 226 -2.99 -35.32 24.15
CA SER A 226 -2.61 -35.52 25.55
C SER A 226 -2.79 -34.23 26.35
N GLU A 227 -3.53 -34.34 27.46
CA GLU A 227 -3.71 -33.27 28.43
C GLU A 227 -2.50 -33.20 29.37
N THR A 228 -2.01 -32.00 29.69
CA THR A 228 -1.44 -31.74 31.02
C THR A 228 -1.87 -30.35 31.51
N THR A 229 -2.68 -30.38 32.55
CA THR A 229 -3.02 -29.31 33.50
C THR A 229 -1.80 -28.52 33.97
N GLU A 230 -1.97 -27.21 34.21
CA GLU A 230 -1.75 -26.59 35.55
C GLU A 230 -2.26 -25.13 35.55
N GLU A 231 -3.39 -24.86 36.22
CA GLU A 231 -3.81 -23.49 36.57
C GLU A 231 -3.34 -23.15 38.00
N ALA A 232 -2.73 -21.98 38.17
CA ALA A 232 -2.33 -21.45 39.48
C ALA A 232 -2.99 -20.06 39.72
N PRO A 233 -3.89 -19.90 40.70
CA PRO A 233 -4.65 -18.66 40.89
C PRO A 233 -3.97 -17.68 41.86
N LEU A 234 -3.82 -16.42 41.44
CA LEU A 234 -3.52 -15.24 42.28
C LEU A 234 -4.25 -14.03 41.69
N ASN A 235 -5.55 -13.88 42.00
CA ASN A 235 -6.07 -13.19 43.19
C ASN A 235 -6.19 -11.67 42.98
N GLN A 236 -7.43 -11.17 43.05
CA GLN A 236 -7.77 -9.77 42.85
C GLN A 236 -7.35 -8.92 44.06
N GLN A 237 -6.85 -7.71 43.82
CA GLN A 237 -6.82 -6.67 44.85
C GLN A 237 -6.89 -5.29 44.21
N VAL A 238 -8.00 -4.60 44.46
CA VAL A 238 -8.25 -3.22 44.03
C VAL A 238 -7.83 -2.27 45.16
N PRO A 239 -6.87 -1.35 44.95
CA PRO A 239 -6.60 -0.30 45.91
C PRO A 239 -7.70 0.77 45.84
N THR A 240 -8.40 0.99 46.96
CA THR A 240 -9.36 2.09 47.11
C THR A 240 -8.62 3.42 47.24
N GLN A 241 -9.03 4.43 46.46
CA GLN A 241 -8.67 5.82 46.69
C GLN A 241 -9.34 6.30 47.99
N GLU A 242 -8.55 6.70 48.98
CA GLU A 242 -9.03 7.40 50.19
C GLU A 242 -8.66 8.89 50.10
N SER A 243 -9.56 9.76 50.53
CA SER A 243 -9.51 11.20 50.28
C SER A 243 -8.82 12.00 51.39
N VAL A 244 -7.93 12.91 51.00
CA VAL A 244 -7.48 14.08 51.78
C VAL A 244 -7.43 15.30 50.85
#